data_AF-A0A1F5J8T0-F1
#
_entry.id   AF-A0A1F5J8T0-F1
#
_cell.length_a   1.000
_cell.length_b   1.000
_cell.length_c   1.000
_cell.angle_alpha   90.00
_cell.angle_beta   90.00
_cell.angle_gamma   90.00
#
_symmetry.space_group_name_H-M   'P 1'
#
loop_
_entity.id
_entity.type
_entity.pdbx_description
1 polymer ?
#
loop_
_entity_poly.entity_id
_entity_poly.type
_entity_poly.pdbx_seq_one_letter_code
_entity_poly.pdbx_strand_id
1 'polypeptide(L)' 'MHSVINNYPFLDGNKRTSFFSAILFLEYNGRSVEFKRKEGVKFAMKVHNQRWTVEQISWWLKEHSIK' A
#
# COMPACT_ATOMS: atom_id res chain seq x y z
N MET A 1 3.31 -4.28 -2.21
CA MET A 1 3.73 -3.11 -1.42
C MET A 1 5.05 -3.32 -0.67
N HIS A 2 5.11 -4.25 0.30
CA HIS A 2 6.23 -4.47 1.23
C HIS A 2 7.64 -4.35 0.59
N SER A 3 7.92 -5.13 -0.46
CA SER A 3 9.26 -5.16 -1.05
C SER A 3 9.67 -3.84 -1.69
N VAL A 4 8.75 -3.17 -2.41
CA VAL A 4 9.06 -1.89 -3.08
C VAL A 4 9.28 -0.77 -2.06
N ILE A 5 8.49 -0.73 -0.98
CA ILE A 5 8.59 0.35 0.00
C ILE A 5 9.81 0.20 0.93
N ASN A 6 10.26 -1.03 1.19
CA ASN A 6 11.35 -1.30 2.14
C ASN A 6 12.72 -1.51 1.46
N ASN A 7 12.76 -1.92 0.20
CA ASN A 7 14.02 -2.15 -0.52
C ASN A 7 14.45 -0.95 -1.39
N TYR A 8 13.62 0.09 -1.48
CA TYR A 8 13.91 1.34 -2.19
C TYR A 8 14.53 1.18 -3.60
N PRO A 9 13.88 0.44 -4.52
CA PRO A 9 14.46 0.17 -5.84
C PRO A 9 14.55 1.41 -6.76
N PHE A 10 13.87 2.51 -6.44
CA PHE A 10 13.86 3.73 -7.24
C PHE A 10 14.61 4.88 -6.52
N LEU A 11 15.15 5.83 -7.30
CA LEU A 11 15.80 7.05 -6.78
C LEU A 11 14.83 7.89 -5.93
N ASP A 12 13.58 8.03 -6.37
CA ASP A 12 12.47 8.61 -5.63
C ASP A 12 11.17 7.88 -6.03
N GLY A 13 10.10 8.09 -5.29
CA GLY A 13 8.77 7.59 -5.61
C GLY A 13 8.42 6.26 -4.98
N ASN A 14 9.35 5.58 -4.29
CA ASN A 14 9.15 4.25 -3.69
C ASN A 14 7.83 4.12 -2.91
N LYS A 15 7.50 5.08 -2.05
CA LYS A 15 6.23 5.07 -1.28
C LYS A 15 5.00 5.16 -2.19
N ARG A 16 5.00 6.09 -3.15
CA ARG A 16 3.90 6.29 -4.12
C ARG A 16 3.75 5.05 -5.00
N THR A 17 4.82 4.61 -5.64
CA THR A 17 4.83 3.43 -6.51
C THR A 17 4.38 2.19 -5.76
N SER A 18 4.95 1.91 -4.58
CA SER A 18 4.57 0.72 -3.79
C SER A 18 3.10 0.67 -3.40
N PHE A 19 2.52 1.82 -3.06
CA PHE A 19 1.13 1.96 -2.64
C PHE A 19 0.19 1.78 -3.83
N PHE A 20 0.42 2.51 -4.93
CA PHE A 20 -0.41 2.40 -6.12
C PHE A 20 -0.27 1.05 -6.83
N SER A 21 0.92 0.43 -6.83
CA SER A 21 1.05 -0.94 -7.35
C SER A 21 0.23 -1.96 -6.57
N ALA A 22 0.05 -1.77 -5.25
CA ALA A 22 -0.78 -2.65 -4.44
C ALA A 22 -2.28 -2.44 -4.69
N ILE A 23 -2.71 -1.19 -4.85
CA ILE A 23 -4.08 -0.84 -5.24
C ILE A 23 -4.39 -1.41 -6.64
N LEU A 24 -3.54 -1.12 -7.62
CA LEU A 24 -3.69 -1.58 -9.00
C LEU A 24 -3.76 -3.11 -9.09
N PHE A 25 -2.96 -3.82 -8.30
CA PHE A 25 -3.05 -5.28 -8.22
C PHE A 25 -4.43 -5.75 -7.76
N LEU A 26 -5.04 -5.11 -6.76
CA LEU A 26 -6.38 -5.45 -6.29
C LEU A 26 -7.46 -5.10 -7.32
N GLU A 27 -7.33 -3.94 -7.97
CA GLU A 27 -8.24 -3.49 -9.04
C GLU A 27 -8.24 -4.48 -10.22
N TYR A 28 -7.07 -4.96 -10.64
CA TYR A 28 -6.97 -6.02 -11.67
C TYR A 28 -7.64 -7.34 -11.26
N ASN A 29 -7.83 -7.57 -9.96
CA ASN A 29 -8.53 -8.73 -9.42
C ASN A 29 -9.99 -8.43 -9.05
N GLY A 30 -10.55 -7.33 -9.57
CA GLY A 30 -11.97 -6.96 -9.36
C GLY A 30 -12.25 -6.50 -7.94
N ARG A 31 -11.28 -5.86 -7.27
CA ARG A 31 -11.46 -5.24 -5.95
C ARG A 31 -11.05 -3.78 -6.01
N SER A 32 -11.97 -2.90 -5.62
CA SER A 32 -11.63 -1.47 -5.44
C SER A 32 -11.15 -1.23 -4.01
N VAL A 33 -10.25 -0.26 -3.82
CA VAL A 33 -9.75 0.10 -2.49
C VAL A 33 -10.17 1.53 -2.16
N GLU A 34 -11.06 1.69 -1.18
CA GLU A 34 -11.60 2.99 -0.79
C GLU A 34 -10.94 3.51 0.48
N PHE A 35 -10.42 4.73 0.43
CA PHE A 35 -9.79 5.39 1.59
C PHE A 35 -9.79 6.90 1.38
N LYS A 36 -9.71 7.66 2.49
CA LYS A 36 -9.48 9.10 2.38
C LYS A 36 -8.02 9.37 2.02
N ARG A 37 -7.74 10.34 1.14
CA ARG A 37 -6.35 10.68 0.74
C ARG A 37 -5.37 10.80 1.92
N LYS A 38 -5.78 11.50 2.99
CA LYS A 38 -4.95 11.69 4.20
C LYS A 38 -4.64 10.36 4.90
N GLU A 39 -5.57 9.42 4.86
CA GLU A 39 -5.41 8.09 5.45
C GLU A 39 -4.44 7.24 4.63
N GLY A 40 -4.60 7.18 3.30
CA GLY A 40 -3.67 6.44 2.43
C GLY A 40 -2.22 6.91 2.56
N VAL A 41 -2.01 8.24 2.66
CA VAL A 41 -0.68 8.82 2.94
C VAL A 41 -0.14 8.36 4.30
N LYS A 42 -0.96 8.40 5.35
CA LYS A 42 -0.57 7.94 6.70
C LYS A 42 -0.26 6.45 6.70
N PHE A 43 -1.03 5.64 6.00
CA PHE A 43 -0.80 4.21 5.85
C PHE A 43 0.55 3.92 5.20
N ALA A 44 0.82 4.49 4.01
CA ALA A 44 2.10 4.30 3.33
C ALA A 44 3.30 4.75 4.19
N MET A 45 3.15 5.86 4.93
CA MET A 45 4.18 6.30 5.88
C MET A 45 4.37 5.35 7.07
N LYS A 46 3.28 4.81 7.64
CA LYS A 46 3.35 3.83 8.73
C LYS A 46 4.01 2.53 8.28
N VAL A 47 3.60 1.99 7.13
CA VAL A 47 4.19 0.77 6.56
C VAL A 47 5.70 0.90 6.46
N HIS A 48 6.16 2.06 5.99
CA HIS A 48 7.57 2.36 5.85
C HIS A 48 8.28 2.55 7.20
N ASN A 49 7.82 3.49 8.02
CA ASN A 49 8.50 3.88 9.25
C ASN A 49 8.51 2.78 10.32
N GLN A 50 7.43 1.98 10.37
CA GLN A 50 7.26 0.92 11.36
C GLN A 50 7.64 -0.46 10.80
N ARG A 51 8.12 -0.53 9.55
CA ARG A 51 8.49 -1.78 8.87
C ARG A 51 7.40 -2.85 9.00
N TRP A 52 6.18 -2.50 8.61
CA TRP A 52 5.06 -3.43 8.69
C TRP A 52 5.32 -4.70 7.91
N THR A 53 4.86 -5.84 8.45
CA THR A 53 4.90 -7.12 7.75
C THR A 53 3.89 -7.17 6.61
N VAL A 54 3.99 -8.20 5.77
CA VAL A 54 3.01 -8.43 4.68
C VAL A 54 1.61 -8.63 5.25
N GLU A 55 1.48 -9.27 6.41
CA GLU A 55 0.22 -9.54 7.10
C GLU A 55 -0.44 -8.25 7.63
N GLN A 56 0.34 -7.34 8.19
CA GLN A 56 -0.17 -6.04 8.65
C GLN A 56 -0.64 -5.16 7.47
N ILE A 57 0.11 -5.18 6.37
CA ILE A 57 -0.26 -4.52 5.12
C ILE A 57 -1.54 -5.13 4.55
N SER A 58 -1.63 -6.46 4.49
CA SER A 58 -2.77 -7.16 3.91
C SER A 58 -4.03 -6.95 4.73
N TRP A 59 -3.91 -6.88 6.06
CA TRP A 59 -5.03 -6.54 6.95
C TRP A 59 -5.61 -5.17 6.60
N TRP A 60 -4.78 -4.12 6.51
CA TRP A 60 -5.27 -2.79 6.17
C TRP A 60 -5.91 -2.75 4.78
N LEU A 61 -5.27 -3.38 3.78
CA LEU A 61 -5.82 -3.45 2.42
C LEU A 61 -7.17 -4.17 2.40
N LYS A 62 -7.33 -5.24 3.17
CA LYS A 62 -8.58 -6.01 3.24
C LYS A 62 -9.73 -5.19 3.85
N GLU A 63 -9.47 -4.44 4.92
CA GLU A 63 -10.47 -3.58 5.56
C GLU A 63 -10.98 -2.46 4.64
N HIS A 64 -10.18 -2.06 3.65
CA HIS A 64 -10.50 -0.99 2.70
C HIS A 64 -10.88 -1.51 1.30
N SER A 65 -10.86 -2.83 1.10
CA SER A 65 -11.18 -3.44 -0.19
C SER A 65 -12.67 -3.76 -0.28
N ILE A 66 -13.33 -3.17 -1.27
CA ILE A 66 -14.72 -3.48 -1.64
C ILE A 66 -14.76 -4.33 -2.90
N LYS A 67 -15.92 -4.96 -3.14
CA LYS A 67 -16.19 -5.74 -4.36
C LYS A 67 -16.64 -4.81 -5.49
#